data_AF-Q0UG20-F1
#
_entry.id   AF-Q0UG20-F1
#
_cell.length_a   1.000
_cell.length_b   1.000
_cell.length_c   1.000
_cell.angle_alpha   90.00
_cell.angle_beta   90.00
_cell.angle_gamma   90.00
#
_symmetry.space_group_name_H-M   'P 1'
#
loop_
_entity.id
_entity.type
_entity.pdbx_description
1 polymer ?
#
loop_
_entity_poly.entity_id
_entity_poly.type
_entity_poly.pdbx_seq_one_letter_code
_entity_poly.pdbx_strand_id
1 'polypeptide(L)'
;MFDHFRIHVMKDASKAAPHMRIVQTTVGEYDHEIATFVLATANSKLYVAIKRGIIHSYDLNTTDVSTWYQKSGYIAPVRVDLTRMYTEALASYHPFRWRKGEPSDAIFKKKQHPLVVAEGQKNLYVRARLLRCEFFRDHPHPNIAKYRGVVAKDSLKFGKGRSAVTIELDTKRVYALVFKRYDCDLWAMVEKRKRFDVRYCLQSIEAGILYMHSLGLSHTDIKPDNIFVEKTHSSSRPHEFVLGDFDSTARIGSGIVIKGGDWAWSPRKAEGEPIHDTDDWYAFQNLKIWVVREMGGRIEDYDGIGKWIKSAQGPQLSR
;
A
#
# COMPACT_ATOMS: atom_id res chain seq x y z
N MET A 1 8.50 7.61 -0.24
CA MET A 1 9.92 7.75 -0.62
C MET A 1 10.61 6.39 -0.41
N PHE A 2 11.31 5.87 -1.42
CA PHE A 2 11.36 4.44 -1.76
C PHE A 2 12.55 3.65 -1.19
N ASP A 3 12.26 2.41 -0.77
CA ASP A 3 13.19 1.43 -0.20
C ASP A 3 14.27 0.97 -1.20
N HIS A 4 15.46 0.68 -0.68
CA HIS A 4 16.58 0.13 -1.44
C HIS A 4 16.26 -1.27 -1.97
N PHE A 5 16.49 -1.50 -3.26
CA PHE A 5 16.16 -2.75 -3.94
C PHE A 5 17.38 -3.68 -3.99
N ARG A 6 17.32 -4.83 -3.34
CA ARG A 6 18.25 -5.94 -3.58
C ARG A 6 17.47 -7.18 -4.03
N ILE A 7 17.38 -7.37 -5.33
CA ILE A 7 16.91 -8.63 -5.90
C ILE A 7 18.02 -9.67 -5.73
N HIS A 8 17.82 -10.60 -4.80
CA HIS A 8 18.66 -11.79 -4.73
C HIS A 8 18.29 -12.73 -5.88
N VAL A 9 19.06 -12.64 -6.96
CA VAL A 9 18.97 -13.51 -8.12
C VAL A 9 19.45 -14.90 -7.71
N MET A 10 18.54 -15.87 -7.59
CA MET A 10 18.94 -17.27 -7.67
C MET A 10 19.30 -17.56 -9.14
N LYS A 11 20.60 -17.59 -9.43
CA LYS A 11 21.12 -17.98 -10.74
C LYS A 11 20.88 -19.49 -10.92
N ASP A 12 19.86 -19.86 -11.68
CA ASP A 12 19.78 -21.20 -12.24
C ASP A 12 20.55 -21.20 -13.56
N ALA A 13 21.86 -21.46 -13.47
CA ALA A 13 22.83 -21.17 -14.53
C ALA A 13 22.97 -22.27 -15.60
N SER A 14 22.00 -23.17 -15.78
CA SER A 14 22.21 -24.38 -16.61
C SER A 14 21.16 -24.71 -17.68
N LYS A 15 20.14 -23.86 -17.91
CA LYS A 15 19.17 -24.10 -19.00
C LYS A 15 18.90 -22.82 -19.79
N ALA A 16 18.89 -22.91 -21.12
CA ALA A 16 18.42 -21.84 -21.98
C ALA A 16 17.05 -21.36 -21.47
N ALA A 17 16.93 -20.07 -21.19
CA ALA A 17 15.69 -19.52 -20.66
C ALA A 17 14.56 -19.78 -21.67
N PRO A 18 13.38 -20.25 -21.21
CA PRO A 18 12.28 -20.57 -22.12
C PRO A 18 11.82 -19.29 -22.85
N HIS A 19 11.42 -19.41 -24.12
CA HIS A 19 10.83 -18.30 -24.85
C HIS A 19 9.63 -17.73 -24.05
N MET A 20 9.76 -16.49 -23.60
CA MET A 20 8.77 -15.82 -22.78
C MET A 20 7.88 -14.95 -23.67
N ARG A 21 6.63 -14.75 -23.24
CA ARG A 21 5.71 -13.79 -23.85
C ARG A 21 5.39 -12.67 -22.88
N ILE A 22 5.57 -11.43 -23.28
CA ILE A 22 5.15 -10.27 -22.48
C ILE A 22 3.61 -10.26 -22.32
N VAL A 23 3.17 -10.16 -21.07
CA VAL A 23 1.76 -10.13 -20.66
C VAL A 23 1.34 -8.70 -20.31
N GLN A 24 2.21 -7.97 -19.62
CA GLN A 24 1.95 -6.63 -19.14
C GLN A 24 3.27 -5.89 -18.88
N THR A 25 3.28 -4.58 -19.08
CA THR A 25 4.34 -3.68 -18.64
C THR A 25 3.78 -2.65 -17.67
N THR A 26 4.60 -2.18 -16.74
CA THR A 26 4.29 -1.02 -15.89
C THR A 26 5.56 -0.22 -15.65
N VAL A 27 5.46 1.10 -15.68
CA VAL A 27 6.56 1.99 -15.32
C VAL A 27 6.48 2.27 -13.83
N GLY A 28 7.62 2.31 -13.17
CA GLY A 28 7.74 2.69 -11.76
C GLY A 28 9.18 3.10 -11.45
N GLU A 29 9.51 3.17 -10.17
CA GLU A 29 10.86 3.46 -9.70
C GLU A 29 11.53 2.16 -9.24
N TYR A 30 12.78 1.96 -9.62
CA TYR A 30 13.66 0.88 -9.17
C TYR A 30 15.04 1.46 -8.91
N ASP A 31 15.52 1.37 -7.67
CA ASP A 31 16.84 1.84 -7.26
C ASP A 31 17.08 3.33 -7.59
N HIS A 32 16.09 4.18 -7.23
CA HIS A 32 16.07 5.63 -7.48
C HIS A 32 16.07 6.05 -8.95
N GLU A 33 15.86 5.12 -9.88
CA GLU A 33 15.74 5.37 -11.29
C GLU A 33 14.36 4.94 -11.81
N ILE A 34 13.87 5.62 -12.84
CA ILE A 34 12.69 5.15 -13.56
C ILE A 34 13.04 3.80 -14.18
N ALA A 35 12.18 2.80 -14.00
CA ALA A 35 12.32 1.48 -14.58
C ALA A 35 10.99 0.97 -15.13
N THR A 36 11.09 0.13 -16.14
CA THR A 36 9.94 -0.60 -16.66
C THR A 36 9.96 -2.03 -16.13
N PHE A 37 8.92 -2.39 -15.41
CA PHE A 37 8.66 -3.74 -14.93
C PHE A 37 7.84 -4.49 -15.96
N VAL A 38 8.23 -5.72 -16.24
CA VAL A 38 7.63 -6.54 -17.29
C VAL A 38 7.17 -7.84 -16.68
N LEU A 39 5.88 -8.12 -16.78
CA LEU A 39 5.30 -9.41 -16.49
C LEU A 39 5.29 -10.23 -17.77
N ALA A 40 5.91 -11.39 -17.74
CA ALA A 40 5.98 -12.33 -18.85
C ALA A 40 5.50 -13.71 -18.43
N THR A 41 5.18 -14.55 -19.42
CA THR A 41 4.76 -15.93 -19.20
C THR A 41 5.52 -16.90 -20.11
N ALA A 42 5.86 -18.07 -19.58
CA ALA A 42 6.37 -19.20 -20.34
C ALA A 42 5.92 -20.50 -19.68
N ASN A 43 5.41 -21.47 -20.45
CA ASN A 43 4.98 -22.78 -19.96
C ASN A 43 4.04 -22.70 -18.73
N SER A 44 3.02 -21.84 -18.81
CA SER A 44 2.05 -21.59 -17.72
C SER A 44 2.67 -21.13 -16.41
N LYS A 45 3.86 -20.53 -16.45
CA LYS A 45 4.55 -19.90 -15.32
C LYS A 45 4.73 -18.41 -15.58
N LEU A 46 4.70 -17.62 -14.52
CA LEU A 46 4.94 -16.19 -14.58
C LEU A 46 6.39 -15.84 -14.24
N TYR A 47 6.86 -14.79 -14.90
CA TYR A 47 8.18 -14.22 -14.72
C TYR A 47 8.05 -12.71 -14.64
N VAL A 48 8.87 -12.08 -13.80
CA VAL A 48 9.00 -10.63 -13.77
C VAL A 48 10.41 -10.25 -14.15
N ALA A 49 10.54 -9.37 -15.13
CA ALA A 49 11.80 -8.75 -15.53
C ALA A 49 11.75 -7.25 -15.24
N ILE A 50 12.93 -6.64 -15.10
CA ILE A 50 13.06 -5.20 -14.89
C ILE A 50 14.06 -4.66 -15.90
N LYS A 51 13.73 -3.54 -16.50
CA LYS A 51 14.66 -2.76 -17.31
C LYS A 51 14.72 -1.34 -16.77
N ARG A 52 15.93 -0.87 -16.43
CA ARG A 52 16.18 0.51 -16.03
C ARG A 52 15.96 1.44 -17.23
N GLY A 53 15.43 2.63 -16.95
CA GLY A 53 15.06 3.64 -17.94
C GLY A 53 13.71 3.42 -18.63
N ILE A 54 13.39 4.35 -19.53
CA ILE A 54 12.22 4.26 -20.40
C ILE A 54 12.51 3.23 -21.49
N ILE A 55 11.62 2.24 -21.64
CA ILE A 55 11.73 1.28 -22.73
C ILE A 55 11.56 2.01 -24.09
N HIS A 56 12.55 1.86 -24.99
CA HIS A 56 12.38 2.17 -26.41
C HIS A 56 11.35 1.23 -27.05
N SER A 57 10.54 1.72 -27.98
CA SER A 57 9.51 0.95 -28.70
C SER A 57 10.02 -0.35 -29.31
N TYR A 58 11.28 -0.40 -29.77
CA TYR A 58 11.92 -1.62 -30.25
C TYR A 58 11.98 -2.74 -29.18
N ASP A 59 12.25 -2.38 -27.92
CA ASP A 59 12.26 -3.33 -26.81
C ASP A 59 10.84 -3.65 -26.28
N LEU A 60 9.78 -2.92 -26.69
CA LEU A 60 8.38 -3.37 -26.51
C LEU A 60 7.94 -4.33 -27.60
N ASN A 61 8.53 -4.20 -28.79
CA ASN A 61 8.19 -5.03 -29.95
C ASN A 61 8.84 -6.42 -29.88
N THR A 62 9.89 -6.59 -29.08
CA THR A 62 10.35 -7.93 -28.68
C THR A 62 9.29 -8.56 -27.78
N THR A 63 8.75 -9.68 -28.24
CA THR A 63 7.75 -10.45 -27.52
C THR A 63 8.35 -11.26 -26.37
N ASP A 64 9.68 -11.34 -26.30
CA ASP A 64 10.41 -12.28 -25.45
C ASP A 64 11.54 -11.66 -24.63
N VAL A 65 11.24 -11.43 -23.35
CA VAL A 65 12.16 -10.87 -22.36
C VAL A 65 13.37 -11.77 -22.06
N SER A 66 13.33 -13.07 -22.38
CA SER A 66 14.48 -13.95 -22.17
C SER A 66 15.64 -13.63 -23.12
N THR A 67 15.35 -12.99 -24.25
CA THR A 67 16.34 -12.55 -25.25
C THR A 67 17.09 -11.28 -24.83
N TRP A 68 16.72 -10.65 -23.72
CA TRP A 68 17.30 -9.39 -23.24
C TRP A 68 18.67 -9.56 -22.57
N TYR A 69 19.43 -10.58 -22.95
CA TYR A 69 20.72 -10.90 -22.37
C TYR A 69 21.76 -9.83 -22.77
N GLN A 70 22.52 -9.32 -21.79
CA GLN A 70 23.71 -8.45 -21.96
C GLN A 70 23.52 -6.97 -22.35
N LYS A 71 22.31 -6.39 -22.31
CA LYS A 71 22.19 -4.93 -22.36
C LYS A 71 22.38 -4.34 -20.96
N SER A 72 23.14 -3.24 -20.82
CA SER A 72 23.30 -2.53 -19.54
C SER A 72 21.93 -2.10 -18.98
N GLY A 73 21.71 -2.26 -17.68
CA GLY A 73 20.47 -1.85 -16.99
C GLY A 73 19.33 -2.88 -16.98
N TYR A 74 19.56 -4.12 -17.42
CA TYR A 74 18.55 -5.19 -17.41
C TYR A 74 18.76 -6.15 -16.24
N ILE A 75 17.66 -6.54 -15.60
CA ILE A 75 17.64 -7.61 -14.62
C ILE A 75 16.91 -8.80 -15.23
N ALA A 76 17.57 -9.96 -15.22
CA ALA A 76 17.06 -11.19 -15.80
C ALA A 76 15.67 -11.55 -15.24
N PRO A 77 14.78 -12.13 -16.07
CA PRO A 77 13.45 -12.52 -15.61
C PRO A 77 13.51 -13.49 -14.42
N VAL A 78 12.88 -13.13 -13.31
CA VAL A 78 12.77 -13.95 -12.10
C VAL A 78 11.40 -14.63 -12.10
N ARG A 79 11.37 -15.94 -11.85
CA ARG A 79 10.10 -16.69 -11.74
C ARG A 79 9.29 -16.19 -10.54
N VAL A 80 8.00 -15.93 -10.75
CA VAL A 80 7.07 -15.63 -9.67
C VAL A 80 6.68 -16.92 -8.96
N ASP A 81 6.97 -16.99 -7.68
CA ASP A 81 6.56 -18.11 -6.83
C ASP A 81 5.20 -17.81 -6.18
N LEU A 82 4.12 -18.16 -6.88
CA LEU A 82 2.75 -17.91 -6.42
C LEU A 82 2.38 -18.68 -5.14
N THR A 83 3.17 -19.70 -4.76
CA THR A 83 2.95 -20.41 -3.48
C THR A 83 3.15 -19.50 -2.28
N ARG A 84 3.87 -18.38 -2.46
CA ARG A 84 4.09 -17.34 -1.47
C ARG A 84 2.85 -16.51 -1.17
N MET A 85 1.85 -16.48 -2.06
CA MET A 85 0.59 -15.83 -1.75
C MET A 85 -0.13 -16.59 -0.62
N TYR A 86 -0.74 -15.86 0.32
CA TYR A 86 -1.47 -16.47 1.44
C TYR A 86 -2.59 -17.38 0.97
N THR A 87 -2.71 -18.56 1.55
CA THR A 87 -3.84 -19.46 1.30
C THR A 87 -5.09 -18.93 1.99
N GLU A 88 -6.27 -19.29 1.46
CA GLU A 88 -7.55 -19.09 2.15
C GLU A 88 -7.63 -19.89 3.46
N ALA A 89 -6.83 -20.96 3.59
CA ALA A 89 -6.77 -21.83 4.76
C ALA A 89 -6.14 -21.20 6.01
N LEU A 90 -5.66 -19.95 5.94
CA LEU A 90 -5.23 -19.22 7.13
C LEU A 90 -6.49 -18.80 7.90
N ALA A 91 -6.74 -19.51 9.01
CA ALA A 91 -7.95 -19.45 9.83
C ALA A 91 -8.37 -18.05 10.32
N SER A 92 -7.48 -17.07 10.20
CA SER A 92 -7.62 -15.72 10.74
C SER A 92 -8.13 -14.67 9.75
N TYR A 93 -8.47 -15.02 8.50
CA TYR A 93 -8.91 -14.03 7.50
C TYR A 93 -10.39 -14.14 7.14
N HIS A 94 -11.07 -13.00 7.04
CA HIS A 94 -12.49 -12.98 6.73
C HIS A 94 -12.75 -12.83 5.23
N PRO A 95 -13.44 -13.79 4.58
CA PRO A 95 -13.80 -13.65 3.18
C PRO A 95 -14.73 -12.47 2.96
N PHE A 96 -14.42 -11.65 1.95
CA PHE A 96 -15.29 -10.58 1.51
C PHE A 96 -16.60 -11.16 0.97
N ARG A 97 -17.73 -10.63 1.46
CA ARG A 97 -19.07 -10.93 0.95
C ARG A 97 -19.77 -9.66 0.54
N TRP A 98 -20.37 -9.69 -0.65
CA TRP A 98 -21.25 -8.63 -1.12
C TRP A 98 -22.50 -8.57 -0.25
N ARG A 99 -22.95 -7.35 0.06
CA ARG A 99 -24.26 -7.14 0.69
C ARG A 99 -25.32 -7.07 -0.41
N LYS A 100 -26.51 -7.59 -0.13
CA LYS A 100 -27.64 -7.54 -1.07
C LYS A 100 -27.97 -6.08 -1.38
N GLY A 101 -28.08 -5.73 -2.67
CA GLY A 101 -28.40 -4.38 -3.13
C GLY A 101 -27.26 -3.37 -3.10
N GLU A 102 -26.04 -3.80 -2.75
CA GLU A 102 -24.87 -2.93 -2.75
C GLU A 102 -24.38 -2.64 -4.18
N PRO A 103 -24.03 -1.38 -4.53
CA PRO A 103 -23.59 -1.06 -5.88
C PRO A 103 -22.25 -1.71 -6.20
N SER A 104 -22.04 -2.04 -7.48
CA SER A 104 -20.87 -2.78 -7.97
C SER A 104 -19.53 -2.07 -7.72
N ASP A 105 -19.61 -0.77 -7.48
CA ASP A 105 -18.48 0.09 -7.22
C ASP A 105 -18.36 0.44 -5.71
N ALA A 106 -19.16 -0.10 -4.78
CA ALA A 106 -19.05 0.23 -3.35
C ALA A 106 -17.69 -0.06 -2.69
N ILE A 107 -16.78 -0.77 -3.37
CA ILE A 107 -15.53 -1.27 -2.82
C ILE A 107 -14.30 -0.89 -3.63
N PHE A 108 -13.17 -0.80 -2.93
CA PHE A 108 -11.84 -0.75 -3.49
C PHE A 108 -11.12 -2.08 -3.23
N LYS A 109 -10.42 -2.60 -4.23
CA LYS A 109 -9.65 -3.85 -4.13
C LYS A 109 -8.16 -3.56 -4.24
N LYS A 110 -7.42 -3.63 -3.13
CA LYS A 110 -5.95 -3.56 -3.12
C LYS A 110 -5.39 -4.93 -3.49
N LYS A 111 -5.14 -5.14 -4.78
CA LYS A 111 -4.62 -6.41 -5.34
C LYS A 111 -3.16 -6.62 -4.98
N GLN A 112 -2.76 -7.87 -4.80
CA GLN A 112 -1.34 -8.21 -4.69
C GLN A 112 -0.64 -8.05 -6.04
N HIS A 113 0.49 -7.34 -6.07
CA HIS A 113 1.27 -7.13 -7.29
C HIS A 113 2.27 -8.29 -7.48
N PRO A 114 2.45 -8.85 -8.70
CA PRO A 114 3.37 -9.97 -8.94
C PRO A 114 4.82 -9.75 -8.48
N LEU A 115 5.32 -8.50 -8.56
CA LEU A 115 6.64 -8.12 -8.02
C LEU A 115 6.80 -8.43 -6.53
N VAL A 116 5.76 -8.14 -5.75
CA VAL A 116 5.74 -8.38 -4.30
C VAL A 116 5.88 -9.87 -4.01
N VAL A 117 5.30 -10.72 -4.86
CA VAL A 117 5.37 -12.17 -4.75
C VAL A 117 6.74 -12.71 -5.18
N ALA A 118 7.34 -12.14 -6.23
CA ALA A 118 8.65 -12.55 -6.74
C ALA A 118 9.79 -12.30 -5.73
N GLU A 119 9.76 -11.18 -5.02
CA GLU A 119 10.90 -10.73 -4.18
C GLU A 119 11.00 -11.37 -2.79
N GLY A 120 10.05 -12.20 -2.35
CA GLY A 120 10.16 -13.01 -1.12
C GLY A 120 10.12 -12.23 0.20
N GLN A 121 11.07 -11.32 0.44
CA GLN A 121 11.05 -10.38 1.57
C GLN A 121 9.80 -9.49 1.53
N LYS A 122 9.34 -9.12 0.32
CA LYS A 122 8.08 -8.37 0.11
C LYS A 122 6.82 -9.11 0.56
N ASN A 123 6.89 -10.43 0.77
CA ASN A 123 5.76 -11.21 1.25
C ASN A 123 5.43 -10.90 2.73
N LEU A 124 6.43 -10.61 3.57
CA LEU A 124 6.21 -10.21 4.97
C LEU A 124 5.31 -8.96 5.09
N TYR A 125 5.41 -8.02 4.14
CA TYR A 125 4.57 -6.83 4.10
C TYR A 125 3.11 -7.16 3.86
N VAL A 126 2.84 -8.10 2.96
CA VAL A 126 1.47 -8.51 2.67
C VAL A 126 0.89 -9.22 3.89
N ARG A 127 1.69 -10.04 4.60
CA ARG A 127 1.26 -10.64 5.88
C ARG A 127 0.89 -9.59 6.90
N ALA A 128 1.82 -8.69 7.17
CA ALA A 128 1.70 -7.72 8.24
C ALA A 128 0.52 -6.79 7.94
N ARG A 129 0.37 -6.36 6.70
CA ARG A 129 -0.79 -5.59 6.22
C ARG A 129 -2.09 -6.33 6.43
N LEU A 130 -2.17 -7.60 6.00
CA LEU A 130 -3.37 -8.40 6.14
C LEU A 130 -3.75 -8.56 7.61
N LEU A 131 -2.80 -8.93 8.47
CA LEU A 131 -3.03 -9.04 9.92
C LEU A 131 -3.51 -7.72 10.54
N ARG A 132 -2.94 -6.58 10.13
CA ARG A 132 -3.40 -5.25 10.59
C ARG A 132 -4.81 -4.92 10.11
N CYS A 133 -5.15 -5.27 8.87
CA CYS A 133 -6.50 -5.04 8.35
C CYS A 133 -7.54 -5.88 9.11
N GLU A 134 -7.24 -7.14 9.40
CA GLU A 134 -8.10 -7.99 10.24
C GLU A 134 -8.24 -7.40 11.65
N PHE A 135 -7.13 -6.96 12.25
CA PHE A 135 -7.15 -6.32 13.56
C PHE A 135 -8.06 -5.07 13.58
N PHE A 136 -7.95 -4.18 12.58
CA PHE A 136 -8.81 -3.00 12.47
C PHE A 136 -10.27 -3.32 12.13
N ARG A 137 -10.58 -4.48 11.54
CA ARG A 137 -11.98 -4.90 11.41
C ARG A 137 -12.60 -5.10 12.78
N ASP A 138 -11.87 -5.76 13.68
CA ASP A 138 -12.37 -6.11 15.01
C ASP A 138 -12.34 -4.89 15.96
N HIS A 139 -11.65 -3.82 15.58
CA HIS A 139 -11.53 -2.56 16.32
C HIS A 139 -11.90 -1.34 15.44
N PRO A 140 -13.16 -1.22 14.96
CA PRO A 140 -13.54 -0.19 14.01
C PRO A 140 -13.59 1.21 14.64
N HIS A 141 -13.22 2.24 13.86
CA HIS A 141 -13.32 3.65 14.26
C HIS A 141 -13.78 4.50 13.06
N PRO A 142 -14.61 5.55 13.26
CA PRO A 142 -15.12 6.38 12.15
C PRO A 142 -14.03 7.02 11.30
N ASN A 143 -12.87 7.35 11.89
CA ASN A 143 -11.73 7.95 11.19
C ASN A 143 -10.66 6.95 10.75
N ILE A 144 -10.99 5.66 10.64
CA ILE A 144 -10.11 4.62 10.08
C ILE A 144 -10.80 3.96 8.89
N ALA A 145 -10.05 3.77 7.80
CA ALA A 145 -10.56 3.22 6.55
C ALA A 145 -11.16 1.82 6.76
N LYS A 146 -12.39 1.65 6.29
CA LYS A 146 -13.16 0.44 6.54
C LYS A 146 -12.69 -0.74 5.69
N TYR A 147 -12.01 -1.69 6.32
CA TYR A 147 -11.70 -2.99 5.74
C TYR A 147 -12.93 -3.91 5.72
N ARG A 148 -13.05 -4.75 4.69
CA ARG A 148 -14.22 -5.60 4.41
C ARG A 148 -13.88 -7.07 4.18
N GLY A 149 -12.62 -7.46 4.33
CA GLY A 149 -12.17 -8.84 4.14
C GLY A 149 -11.32 -9.04 2.88
N VAL A 150 -11.08 -10.30 2.55
CA VAL A 150 -10.23 -10.72 1.45
C VAL A 150 -11.01 -11.33 0.29
N VAL A 151 -10.50 -11.17 -0.93
CA VAL A 151 -10.89 -12.01 -2.06
C VAL A 151 -9.82 -13.09 -2.24
N ALA A 152 -10.21 -14.36 -2.18
CA ALA A 152 -9.37 -15.48 -2.56
C ALA A 152 -9.75 -16.03 -3.94
N LYS A 153 -8.79 -16.60 -4.67
CA LYS A 153 -8.98 -17.21 -5.99
C LYS A 153 -8.14 -18.48 -6.14
N ASP A 154 -8.66 -19.43 -6.89
CA ASP A 154 -7.98 -20.64 -7.38
C ASP A 154 -7.29 -20.43 -8.74
N SER A 155 -7.59 -19.33 -9.44
CA SER A 155 -6.90 -18.93 -10.67
C SER A 155 -6.64 -17.42 -10.73
N LEU A 156 -5.52 -17.05 -11.36
CA LEU A 156 -5.11 -15.66 -11.53
C LEU A 156 -5.01 -15.32 -13.02
N LYS A 157 -5.71 -14.26 -13.43
CA LYS A 157 -5.67 -13.74 -14.80
C LYS A 157 -4.82 -12.46 -14.86
N PHE A 158 -3.86 -12.44 -15.78
CA PHE A 158 -2.97 -11.31 -16.05
C PHE A 158 -3.07 -10.89 -17.52
N GLY A 159 -2.77 -9.62 -17.81
CA GLY A 159 -2.84 -9.05 -19.16
C GLY A 159 -4.27 -8.76 -19.64
N LYS A 160 -4.38 -8.27 -20.88
CA LYS A 160 -5.66 -7.95 -21.55
C LYS A 160 -5.66 -8.53 -22.98
N GLY A 161 -6.86 -8.76 -23.52
CA GLY A 161 -7.04 -9.24 -24.90
C GLY A 161 -6.32 -10.57 -25.16
N ARG A 162 -5.71 -10.70 -26.36
CA ARG A 162 -4.99 -11.92 -26.80
C ARG A 162 -3.72 -12.22 -25.98
N SER A 163 -3.19 -11.24 -25.26
CA SER A 163 -2.02 -11.40 -24.38
C SER A 163 -2.39 -11.87 -22.98
N ALA A 164 -3.68 -12.01 -22.67
CA ALA A 164 -4.10 -12.49 -21.36
C ALA A 164 -3.60 -13.92 -21.12
N VAL A 165 -3.23 -14.19 -19.88
CA VAL A 165 -2.87 -15.53 -19.40
C VAL A 165 -3.61 -15.80 -18.11
N THR A 166 -4.08 -17.03 -17.95
CA THR A 166 -4.64 -17.54 -16.69
C THR A 166 -3.66 -18.54 -16.12
N ILE A 167 -3.34 -18.39 -14.83
CA ILE A 167 -2.53 -19.32 -14.07
C ILE A 167 -3.43 -19.99 -13.05
N GLU A 168 -3.60 -21.31 -13.18
CA GLU A 168 -4.26 -22.14 -12.19
C GLU A 168 -3.36 -22.30 -10.97
N LEU A 169 -3.95 -22.21 -9.79
CA LEU A 169 -3.28 -22.38 -8.50
C LEU A 169 -3.61 -23.77 -7.95
N ASP A 170 -2.67 -24.33 -7.22
CA ASP A 170 -2.83 -25.58 -6.45
C ASP A 170 -3.92 -25.47 -5.38
N THR A 171 -4.10 -24.29 -4.78
CA THR A 171 -5.15 -23.99 -3.80
C THR A 171 -5.57 -22.52 -3.89
N LYS A 172 -6.74 -22.18 -3.32
CA LYS A 172 -7.19 -20.80 -3.26
C LYS A 172 -6.21 -19.91 -2.49
N ARG A 173 -5.77 -18.82 -3.12
CA ARG A 173 -4.88 -17.81 -2.53
C ARG A 173 -5.58 -16.45 -2.42
N VAL A 174 -5.29 -15.72 -1.34
CA VAL A 174 -5.66 -14.31 -1.14
C VAL A 174 -5.12 -13.50 -2.32
N TYR A 175 -6.04 -12.96 -3.12
CA TYR A 175 -5.75 -12.18 -4.30
C TYR A 175 -5.76 -10.67 -4.01
N ALA A 176 -6.70 -10.22 -3.17
CA ALA A 176 -6.87 -8.80 -2.86
C ALA A 176 -7.45 -8.58 -1.46
N LEU A 177 -7.06 -7.45 -0.86
CA LEU A 177 -7.74 -6.88 0.30
C LEU A 177 -8.88 -5.98 -0.19
N VAL A 178 -10.02 -6.03 0.48
CA VAL A 178 -11.21 -5.26 0.12
C VAL A 178 -11.47 -4.19 1.16
N PHE A 179 -11.63 -2.96 0.69
CA PHE A 179 -11.99 -1.80 1.52
C PHE A 179 -13.29 -1.18 0.99
N LYS A 180 -13.97 -0.39 1.83
CA LYS A 180 -14.94 0.60 1.34
C LYS A 180 -14.24 1.50 0.29
N ARG A 181 -14.93 1.82 -0.81
CA ARG A 181 -14.41 2.84 -1.73
C ARG A 181 -14.76 4.23 -1.21
N TYR A 182 -13.76 5.10 -1.22
CA TYR A 182 -13.88 6.53 -0.91
C TYR A 182 -13.76 7.32 -2.23
N ASP A 183 -14.22 8.58 -2.24
CA ASP A 183 -14.33 9.37 -3.46
C ASP A 183 -12.99 9.90 -3.98
N CYS A 184 -12.05 10.19 -3.07
CA CYS A 184 -10.67 10.57 -3.36
C CYS A 184 -9.84 10.52 -2.08
N ASP A 185 -8.54 10.79 -2.19
CA ASP A 185 -7.68 11.17 -1.08
C ASP A 185 -7.71 12.71 -0.84
N LEU A 186 -7.09 13.14 0.27
CA LEU A 186 -7.00 14.55 0.66
C LEU A 186 -6.12 15.35 -0.29
N TRP A 187 -5.06 14.75 -0.85
CA TRP A 187 -4.21 15.40 -1.84
C TRP A 187 -5.03 15.88 -3.03
N ALA A 188 -5.74 14.96 -3.69
CA ALA A 188 -6.58 15.23 -4.84
C ALA A 188 -7.74 16.18 -4.52
N MET A 189 -8.20 16.21 -3.27
CA MET A 189 -9.22 17.17 -2.84
C MET A 189 -8.68 18.60 -2.78
N VAL A 190 -7.50 18.78 -2.19
CA VAL A 190 -6.80 20.06 -2.05
C VAL A 190 -6.30 20.58 -3.40
N GLU A 191 -5.70 19.71 -4.22
CA GLU A 191 -5.22 20.05 -5.57
C GLU A 191 -6.35 20.59 -6.46
N LYS A 192 -7.55 20.01 -6.34
CA LYS A 192 -8.76 20.49 -7.04
C LYS A 192 -9.40 21.72 -6.41
N ARG A 193 -8.76 22.33 -5.40
CA ARG A 193 -9.24 23.50 -4.64
C ARG A 193 -10.69 23.34 -4.16
N LYS A 194 -11.09 22.12 -3.80
CA LYS A 194 -12.45 21.88 -3.30
C LYS A 194 -12.57 22.48 -1.91
N ARG A 195 -13.68 23.20 -1.63
CA ARG A 195 -13.94 23.73 -0.29
C ARG A 195 -14.34 22.61 0.65
N PHE A 196 -13.77 22.62 1.86
CA PHE A 196 -14.15 21.75 2.96
C PHE A 196 -13.80 22.41 4.29
N ASP A 197 -14.36 21.88 5.38
CA ASP A 197 -14.01 22.30 6.72
C ASP A 197 -12.64 21.73 7.11
N VAL A 198 -11.62 22.58 7.05
CA VAL A 198 -10.23 22.23 7.40
C VAL A 198 -10.11 21.86 8.87
N ARG A 199 -10.86 22.50 9.78
CA ARG A 199 -10.82 22.19 11.20
C ARG A 199 -11.35 20.78 11.45
N TYR A 200 -12.51 20.47 10.88
CA TYR A 200 -13.10 19.14 11.00
C TYR A 200 -12.21 18.05 10.38
N CYS A 201 -11.56 18.33 9.25
CA CYS A 201 -10.57 17.43 8.65
C CYS A 201 -9.41 17.13 9.61
N LEU A 202 -8.79 18.17 10.18
CA LEU A 202 -7.68 18.00 11.12
C LEU A 202 -8.10 17.24 12.39
N GLN A 203 -9.27 17.54 12.95
CA GLN A 203 -9.82 16.83 14.11
C GLN A 203 -10.12 15.36 13.81
N SER A 204 -10.60 15.06 12.60
CA SER A 204 -10.85 13.70 12.13
C SER A 204 -9.56 12.88 12.06
N ILE A 205 -8.50 13.47 11.50
CA ILE A 205 -7.18 12.84 11.40
C ILE A 205 -6.59 12.64 12.80
N GLU A 206 -6.67 13.66 13.68
CA GLU A 206 -6.23 13.59 15.08
C GLU A 206 -6.93 12.44 15.84
N ALA A 207 -8.25 12.33 15.71
CA ALA A 207 -9.03 11.27 16.34
C ALA A 207 -8.60 9.87 15.84
N GLY A 208 -8.32 9.73 14.54
CA GLY A 208 -7.76 8.50 13.98
C GLY A 208 -6.41 8.12 14.57
N ILE A 209 -5.49 9.09 14.68
CA ILE A 209 -4.14 8.89 15.25
C ILE A 209 -4.25 8.48 16.73
N LEU A 210 -5.01 9.23 17.53
CA LEU A 210 -5.22 8.93 18.95
C LEU A 210 -5.79 7.53 19.15
N TYR A 211 -6.77 7.13 18.34
CA TYR A 211 -7.34 5.80 18.42
C TYR A 211 -6.32 4.71 18.08
N MET A 212 -5.52 4.88 17.01
CA MET A 212 -4.44 3.92 16.70
C MET A 212 -3.42 3.82 17.85
N HIS A 213 -3.03 4.96 18.42
CA HIS A 213 -2.11 5.00 19.56
C HIS A 213 -2.69 4.30 20.79
N SER A 214 -4.00 4.42 21.04
CA SER A 214 -4.69 3.71 22.12
C SER A 214 -4.64 2.18 21.96
N LEU A 215 -4.48 1.68 20.73
CA LEU A 215 -4.29 0.26 20.41
C LEU A 215 -2.80 -0.16 20.43
N GLY A 216 -1.88 0.74 20.81
CA GLY A 216 -0.44 0.51 20.82
C GLY A 216 0.21 0.50 19.43
N LEU A 217 -0.46 1.07 18.42
CA LEU A 217 0.00 1.12 17.03
C LEU A 217 0.32 2.56 16.63
N SER A 218 1.39 2.75 15.87
CA SER A 218 1.69 3.99 15.14
C SER A 218 1.42 3.77 13.66
N HIS A 219 0.85 4.76 12.97
CA HIS A 219 0.54 4.68 11.55
C HIS A 219 1.82 4.69 10.70
N THR A 220 2.78 5.52 11.09
CA THR A 220 4.13 5.71 10.51
C THR A 220 4.19 6.23 9.07
N ASP A 221 3.06 6.67 8.50
CA ASP A 221 3.03 7.21 7.12
C ASP A 221 1.83 8.16 6.95
N ILE A 222 1.62 9.05 7.92
CA ILE A 222 0.57 10.07 7.84
C ILE A 222 0.95 11.08 6.76
N LYS A 223 0.15 11.14 5.69
CA LYS A 223 0.31 12.07 4.57
C LYS A 223 -1.00 12.21 3.79
N PRO A 224 -1.18 13.26 2.97
CA PRO A 224 -2.46 13.52 2.31
C PRO A 224 -2.97 12.37 1.43
N ASP A 225 -2.09 11.62 0.76
CA ASP A 225 -2.43 10.46 -0.08
C ASP A 225 -3.05 9.29 0.73
N ASN A 226 -2.75 9.22 2.02
CA ASN A 226 -3.22 8.18 2.94
C ASN A 226 -4.44 8.65 3.75
N ILE A 227 -4.97 9.83 3.49
CA ILE A 227 -6.23 10.31 4.09
C ILE A 227 -7.33 10.21 3.04
N PHE A 228 -8.28 9.30 3.21
CA PHE A 228 -9.37 9.12 2.26
C PHE A 228 -10.60 9.95 2.64
N VAL A 229 -11.30 10.43 1.63
CA VAL A 229 -12.44 11.35 1.74
C VAL A 229 -13.70 10.68 1.20
N GLU A 230 -14.72 10.59 2.03
CA GLU A 230 -16.09 10.40 1.54
C GLU A 230 -16.79 11.74 1.46
N LYS A 231 -17.17 12.12 0.25
CA LYS A 231 -17.85 13.36 -0.03
C LYS A 231 -19.32 13.21 0.37
N THR A 232 -19.85 14.31 0.88
CA THR A 232 -21.26 14.48 1.15
C THR A 232 -21.72 15.66 0.31
N HIS A 233 -22.89 15.52 -0.29
CA HIS A 233 -23.54 16.62 -1.00
C HIS A 233 -24.43 17.47 -0.09
N SER A 234 -24.59 17.05 1.17
CA SER A 234 -25.38 17.79 2.16
C SER A 234 -24.59 18.95 2.73
N SER A 235 -25.21 20.14 2.78
CA SER A 235 -24.68 21.30 3.49
C SER A 235 -24.68 21.14 5.01
N SER A 236 -25.46 20.18 5.54
CA SER A 236 -25.58 19.93 6.98
C SER A 236 -24.64 18.84 7.52
N ARG A 237 -23.87 18.19 6.64
CA ARG A 237 -22.92 17.15 7.04
C ARG A 237 -21.53 17.48 6.49
N PRO A 238 -20.47 17.39 7.31
CA PRO A 238 -19.12 17.51 6.81
C PRO A 238 -18.71 16.26 6.02
N HIS A 239 -17.73 16.40 5.13
CA HIS A 239 -17.07 15.26 4.50
C HIS A 239 -16.44 14.35 5.56
N GLU A 240 -16.45 13.04 5.34
CA GLU A 240 -15.76 12.11 6.24
C GLU A 240 -14.31 11.96 5.81
N PHE A 241 -13.40 12.02 6.78
CA PHE A 241 -11.96 11.84 6.57
C PHE A 241 -11.50 10.64 7.38
N VAL A 242 -10.78 9.72 6.73
CA VAL A 242 -10.29 8.50 7.37
C VAL A 242 -8.82 8.26 7.07
N LEU A 243 -8.09 7.75 8.07
CA LEU A 243 -6.74 7.22 7.87
C LEU A 243 -6.81 5.91 7.08
N GLY A 244 -5.96 5.76 6.09
CA GLY A 244 -5.85 4.55 5.28
C GLY A 244 -4.41 4.21 4.92
N ASP A 245 -4.25 3.12 4.17
CA ASP A 245 -2.94 2.55 3.84
C ASP A 245 -2.07 2.19 5.06
N PHE A 246 -2.45 1.09 5.71
CA PHE A 246 -1.75 0.55 6.87
C PHE A 246 -0.53 -0.31 6.50
N ASP A 247 0.18 0.00 5.41
CA ASP A 247 1.33 -0.78 4.95
C ASP A 247 2.56 -0.61 5.87
N SER A 248 2.74 0.60 6.40
CA SER A 248 3.85 0.97 7.27
C SER A 248 3.51 0.84 8.77
N THR A 249 2.22 0.75 9.10
CA THR A 249 1.73 0.68 10.48
C THR A 249 2.41 -0.42 11.28
N ALA A 250 2.84 -0.08 12.48
CA ALA A 250 3.60 -0.99 13.34
C ALA A 250 3.40 -0.67 14.82
N ARG A 251 3.84 -1.59 15.67
CA ARG A 251 3.70 -1.44 17.12
C ARG A 251 4.66 -0.36 17.62
N ILE A 252 4.17 0.50 18.51
CA ILE A 252 5.04 1.48 19.18
C ILE A 252 6.13 0.72 19.96
N GLY A 253 7.37 1.20 19.85
CA GLY A 253 8.57 0.58 20.40
C GLY A 253 9.17 -0.56 19.56
N SER A 254 8.49 -1.03 18.51
CA SER A 254 9.11 -1.97 17.57
C SER A 254 10.12 -1.25 16.66
N GLY A 255 11.20 -1.93 16.29
CA GLY A 255 12.16 -1.40 15.32
C GLY A 255 11.51 -1.26 13.94
N ILE A 256 11.93 -0.26 13.17
CA ILE A 256 11.54 -0.14 11.76
C ILE A 256 12.08 -1.36 11.03
N VAL A 257 11.20 -2.29 10.70
CA VAL A 257 11.60 -3.52 10.01
C VAL A 257 11.68 -3.29 8.50
N ILE A 258 10.79 -2.45 7.96
CA ILE A 258 10.66 -2.40 6.50
C ILE A 258 10.28 -1.06 5.84
N LYS A 259 9.47 -0.20 6.47
CA LYS A 259 9.15 1.15 5.95
C LYS A 259 9.05 2.16 7.08
N GLY A 260 9.77 3.27 6.95
CA GLY A 260 9.82 4.38 7.92
C GLY A 260 9.00 5.61 7.50
N GLY A 261 7.94 5.44 6.71
CA GLY A 261 7.11 6.54 6.21
C GLY A 261 7.71 7.31 5.04
N ASP A 262 6.96 8.29 4.53
CA ASP A 262 7.44 9.21 3.50
C ASP A 262 8.26 10.36 4.09
N TRP A 263 9.52 10.52 3.66
CA TRP A 263 10.44 11.53 4.23
C TRP A 263 10.02 12.99 3.99
N ALA A 264 9.07 13.25 3.09
CA ALA A 264 8.48 14.59 2.95
C ALA A 264 7.56 14.94 4.13
N TRP A 265 7.08 13.92 4.86
CA TRP A 265 6.08 14.06 5.91
C TRP A 265 6.57 13.53 7.26
N SER A 266 7.29 12.41 7.26
CA SER A 266 7.67 11.64 8.44
C SER A 266 9.12 11.92 8.88
N PRO A 267 9.46 11.72 10.16
CA PRO A 267 10.84 11.86 10.61
C PRO A 267 11.72 10.83 9.90
N ARG A 268 12.96 11.22 9.58
CA ARG A 268 13.95 10.30 9.02
C ARG A 268 14.44 9.38 10.13
N LYS A 269 14.29 8.07 9.94
CA LYS A 269 14.78 7.03 10.84
C LYS A 269 15.44 5.92 10.05
N ALA A 270 16.51 5.37 10.59
CA ALA A 270 17.19 4.20 10.04
C ALA A 270 16.41 2.90 10.35
N GLU A 271 16.71 1.85 9.58
CA GLU A 271 16.21 0.51 9.87
C GLU A 271 16.64 0.07 11.29
N GLY A 272 15.73 -0.59 12.00
CA GLY A 272 15.93 -1.03 13.37
C GLY A 272 15.67 0.03 14.44
N GLU A 273 15.61 1.32 14.10
CA GLU A 273 15.25 2.36 15.07
C GLU A 273 13.82 2.19 15.59
N PRO A 274 13.57 2.47 16.88
CA PRO A 274 12.25 2.28 17.47
C PRO A 274 11.23 3.28 16.92
N ILE A 275 10.04 2.76 16.65
CA ILE A 275 8.87 3.55 16.26
C ILE A 275 8.28 4.20 17.50
N HIS A 276 7.99 5.49 17.42
CA HIS A 276 7.38 6.27 18.49
C HIS A 276 5.99 6.76 18.06
N ASP A 277 5.13 7.00 19.05
CA ASP A 277 3.85 7.70 18.84
C ASP A 277 4.08 9.13 18.31
N THR A 278 5.15 9.78 18.76
CA THR A 278 5.56 11.12 18.30
C THR A 278 5.83 11.20 16.79
N ASP A 279 6.11 10.07 16.12
CA ASP A 279 6.38 10.07 14.67
C ASP A 279 5.14 10.46 13.87
N ASP A 280 3.96 9.97 14.27
CA ASP A 280 2.69 10.34 13.64
C ASP A 280 2.35 11.80 13.90
N TRP A 281 2.67 12.31 15.10
CA TRP A 281 2.43 13.71 15.43
C TRP A 281 3.34 14.65 14.64
N TYR A 282 4.59 14.27 14.42
CA TYR A 282 5.49 15.01 13.51
C TYR A 282 4.88 15.10 12.10
N ALA A 283 4.42 13.96 11.57
CA ALA A 283 3.82 13.92 10.24
C ALA A 283 2.47 14.67 10.16
N PHE A 284 1.67 14.61 11.23
CA PHE A 284 0.46 15.41 11.37
C PHE A 284 0.75 16.91 11.33
N GLN A 285 1.80 17.39 12.01
CA GLN A 285 2.15 18.82 11.97
C GLN A 285 2.53 19.28 10.57
N ASN A 286 3.30 18.48 9.83
CA ASN A 286 3.61 18.77 8.43
C ASN A 286 2.34 18.81 7.56
N LEU A 287 1.45 17.82 7.73
CA LEU A 287 0.14 17.76 7.05
C LEU A 287 -0.71 18.99 7.36
N LYS A 288 -0.77 19.40 8.63
CA LYS A 288 -1.50 20.58 9.10
C LYS A 288 -0.98 21.85 8.45
N ILE A 289 0.34 22.08 8.45
CA ILE A 289 0.96 23.24 7.80
C ILE A 289 0.60 23.28 6.32
N TRP A 290 0.74 22.14 5.63
CA TRP A 290 0.43 22.03 4.22
C TRP A 290 -1.03 22.34 3.91
N VAL A 291 -1.99 21.67 4.57
CA VAL A 291 -3.41 21.84 4.23
C VAL A 291 -3.91 23.24 4.55
N VAL A 292 -3.45 23.84 5.65
CA VAL A 292 -3.84 25.20 6.02
C VAL A 292 -3.32 26.21 5.00
N ARG A 293 -2.04 26.08 4.59
CA ARG A 293 -1.45 26.92 3.55
C ARG A 293 -2.19 26.79 2.22
N GLU A 294 -2.43 25.56 1.75
CA GLU A 294 -3.10 25.33 0.46
C GLU A 294 -4.56 25.78 0.46
N MET A 295 -5.21 25.82 1.63
CA MET A 295 -6.58 26.31 1.76
C MET A 295 -6.67 27.80 2.10
N GLY A 296 -5.53 28.52 2.12
CA GLY A 296 -5.48 29.97 2.36
C GLY A 296 -5.83 30.38 3.79
N GLY A 297 -5.70 29.47 4.76
CA GLY A 297 -5.92 29.75 6.18
C GLY A 297 -4.63 30.18 6.90
N ARG A 298 -4.77 30.59 8.17
CA ARG A 298 -3.64 30.87 9.06
C ARG A 298 -3.48 29.74 10.06
N ILE A 299 -2.24 29.36 10.36
CA ILE A 299 -1.97 28.14 11.17
C ILE A 299 -2.44 28.29 12.61
N GLU A 300 -2.40 29.50 13.14
CA GLU A 300 -2.79 29.90 14.50
C GLU A 300 -4.29 29.68 14.74
N ASP A 301 -5.10 29.78 13.67
CA ASP A 301 -6.53 29.51 13.76
C ASP A 301 -6.77 28.04 14.17
N TYR A 302 -5.81 27.14 13.96
CA TYR A 302 -5.92 25.71 14.28
C TYR A 302 -5.09 25.31 15.51
N ASP A 303 -4.66 26.27 16.32
CA ASP A 303 -3.97 25.99 17.58
C ASP A 303 -4.81 25.10 18.50
N GLY A 304 -4.14 24.17 19.18
CA GLY A 304 -4.79 23.17 20.03
C GLY A 304 -5.05 21.84 19.34
N ILE A 305 -5.22 21.81 18.01
CA ILE A 305 -5.38 20.56 17.26
C ILE A 305 -4.01 19.93 16.99
N GLY A 306 -3.89 18.65 17.31
CA GLY A 306 -2.67 17.85 17.22
C GLY A 306 -1.64 18.20 18.30
N LYS A 307 -2.07 18.81 19.41
CA LYS A 307 -1.19 19.01 20.56
C LYS A 307 -1.02 17.68 21.29
N TRP A 308 0.10 17.01 21.02
CA TRP A 308 0.53 15.88 21.83
C TRP A 308 0.85 16.39 23.24
N ILE A 309 -0.08 16.15 24.17
CA ILE A 309 0.21 16.23 25.60
C ILE A 309 0.82 14.88 25.95
N LYS A 310 2.08 14.86 26.40
CA LYS A 310 2.67 13.67 27.05
C LYS A 310 1.72 13.23 28.16
N SER A 311 0.85 12.25 27.91
CA SER A 311 0.12 11.60 28.98
C SER A 311 1.14 10.75 29.73
N ALA A 312 1.33 11.07 31.00
CA ALA A 312 2.13 10.30 31.92
C ALA A 312 1.65 8.84 31.93
N GLN A 313 2.60 7.91 31.76
CA GLN A 313 2.52 6.49 32.11
C GLN A 313 1.28 5.73 31.59
N GLY A 314 1.47 4.97 30.52
CA GLY A 314 0.51 3.94 30.09
C GLY A 314 0.21 2.92 31.19
N PRO A 315 -0.92 2.18 31.09
CA PRO A 315 -1.35 1.26 32.13
C PRO A 315 -0.29 0.18 32.36
N GLN A 316 0.10 -0.01 33.63
CA GLN A 316 0.82 -1.20 34.05
C GLN A 316 -0.05 -2.42 33.76
N LEU A 317 0.32 -3.17 32.73
CA LEU A 317 -0.19 -4.53 32.55
C LEU A 317 0.37 -5.36 33.71
N SER A 318 -0.51 -5.72 34.65
CA SER A 318 -0.21 -6.68 35.70
C SER A 318 0.20 -8.01 35.07
N ARG A 319 1.29 -8.58 35.60
CA ARG A 319 1.97 -9.80 35.14
C ARG A 319 1.08 -11.02 35.07
#